data_AF-A0AA42T1R3-F1
#
_entry.id   AF-A0AA42T1R3-F1
#
_cell.length_a   1.000
_cell.length_b   1.000
_cell.length_c   1.000
_cell.angle_alpha   90.00
_cell.angle_beta   90.00
_cell.angle_gamma   90.00
#
_symmetry.space_group_name_H-M   'P 1'
#
loop_
_entity.id
_entity.type
_entity.pdbx_description
1 polymer ?
#
loop_
_entity_poly.entity_id
_entity_poly.type
_entity_poly.pdbx_seq_one_letter_code
_entity_poly.pdbx_strand_id
1 'polypeptide(L)' 'MNAERCPRCGRPNRCAQAGEQQPVQDCWCFHAPLEHGALDALPAEQFDRTCLCPDCLRALAGTGEPG' A
#
# COMPACT_ATOMS: atom_id res chain seq x y z
N MET A 1 7.57 9.92 -13.69
CA MET A 1 7.75 8.84 -12.70
C MET A 1 6.41 8.67 -12.01
N ASN A 2 5.66 7.59 -12.27
CA ASN A 2 4.30 7.42 -11.73
C ASN A 2 4.36 6.79 -10.34
N ALA A 3 4.76 7.58 -9.34
CA ALA A 3 4.70 7.18 -7.92
C ALA A 3 3.26 6.88 -7.47
N GLU A 4 2.26 7.38 -8.20
CA GLU A 4 0.82 7.19 -8.02
C GLU A 4 0.29 5.80 -8.45
N ARG A 5 1.12 4.90 -8.99
CA ARG A 5 0.70 3.57 -9.44
C ARG A 5 1.23 2.47 -8.54
N CYS A 6 0.37 1.52 -8.21
CA CYS A 6 0.69 0.34 -7.44
C CYS A 6 1.67 -0.55 -8.22
N PRO A 7 2.83 -0.91 -7.66
CA PRO A 7 3.82 -1.76 -8.35
C PRO A 7 3.34 -3.20 -8.54
N ARG A 8 2.37 -3.65 -7.74
CA ARG A 8 1.82 -5.02 -7.80
C ARG A 8 0.78 -5.22 -8.91
N CYS A 9 -0.04 -4.21 -9.21
CA CYS A 9 -1.16 -4.35 -10.16
C CYS A 9 -1.32 -3.19 -11.16
N GLY A 10 -0.47 -2.16 -11.11
CA GLY A 10 -0.49 -1.01 -12.02
C GLY A 10 -1.64 -0.01 -11.83
N ARG A 11 -2.58 -0.31 -10.92
CA ARG A 11 -3.73 0.56 -10.57
C ARG A 11 -3.31 1.75 -9.72
N PRO A 12 -4.08 2.85 -9.67
CA PRO A 12 -3.76 3.99 -8.82
C PRO A 12 -3.64 3.56 -7.35
N ASN A 13 -2.56 3.96 -6.70
CA ASN A 13 -2.33 3.66 -5.29
C ASN A 13 -3.11 4.58 -4.35
N ARG A 14 -3.62 5.71 -4.86
CA ARG A 14 -4.38 6.70 -4.10
C ARG A 14 -3.62 7.25 -2.88
N CYS A 15 -2.28 7.22 -2.91
CA CYS A 15 -1.50 7.69 -1.78
C CYS A 15 -1.28 9.21 -1.88
N ALA A 16 -1.59 9.92 -0.80
CA ALA A 16 -1.33 11.35 -0.66
C ALA A 16 0.16 11.69 -0.82
N GLN A 17 1.06 10.88 -0.26
CA GLN A 17 2.51 11.07 -0.41
C GLN A 17 2.99 10.86 -1.86
N ALA A 18 2.23 10.10 -2.65
CA ALA A 18 2.58 9.79 -4.04
C ALA A 18 2.04 10.79 -5.05
N GLY A 19 1.12 11.68 -4.64
CA GLY A 19 0.56 12.72 -5.52
C GLY A 19 -0.97 12.90 -5.45
N GLU A 20 -1.71 12.16 -4.62
CA GLU A 20 -3.15 12.46 -4.44
C GLU A 20 -3.37 13.84 -3.81
N GLN A 21 -4.43 14.52 -4.25
CA GLN A 21 -4.77 15.89 -3.84
C GLN A 21 -5.36 16.00 -2.42
N GLN A 22 -5.05 15.05 -1.55
CA GLN A 22 -5.50 15.02 -0.16
C GLN A 22 -4.31 15.18 0.79
N PRO A 23 -4.50 15.79 1.97
CA PRO A 23 -3.44 15.85 2.98
C PRO A 23 -2.96 14.46 3.39
N VAL A 24 -1.65 14.33 3.65
CA VAL A 24 -1.02 13.05 4.01
C VAL A 24 -1.64 12.45 5.27
N GLN A 25 -2.00 13.28 6.24
CA GLN A 25 -2.67 12.83 7.47
C GLN A 25 -4.03 12.15 7.24
N ASP A 26 -4.70 12.45 6.14
CA ASP A 26 -5.99 11.87 5.76
C ASP A 26 -5.82 10.77 4.71
N CYS A 27 -4.59 10.31 4.47
CA CYS A 27 -4.35 9.27 3.49
C CYS A 27 -5.00 7.95 3.94
N TRP A 28 -5.77 7.33 3.05
CA TRP A 28 -6.47 6.07 3.31
C TRP A 28 -5.56 4.97 3.90
N CYS A 29 -4.27 4.97 3.59
CA CYS A 29 -3.33 3.97 4.08
C CYS A 29 -3.14 4.02 5.61
N PHE A 30 -3.34 5.18 6.25
CA PHE A 30 -3.32 5.31 7.72
C PHE A 30 -4.58 4.72 8.37
N HIS A 31 -5.66 4.60 7.61
CA HIS A 31 -6.93 4.03 8.07
C HIS A 31 -7.09 2.56 7.66
N ALA A 32 -6.13 2.00 6.92
CA ALA A 32 -6.17 0.62 6.47
C ALA A 32 -5.56 -0.30 7.54
N PRO A 33 -6.33 -1.23 8.12
CA PRO A 33 -5.78 -2.19 9.07
C PRO A 33 -4.81 -3.11 8.36
N LEU A 34 -3.61 -3.25 8.93
CA LEU A 34 -2.54 -4.07 8.41
C LEU A 34 -1.87 -4.79 9.58
N GLU A 35 -1.80 -6.11 9.50
CA GLU A 35 -1.13 -6.91 10.52
C GLU A 35 0.37 -6.63 10.56
N HIS A 36 0.95 -6.68 11.76
CA HIS A 36 2.40 -6.58 11.92
C HIS A 36 3.08 -7.71 11.13
N GLY A 37 3.97 -7.35 10.21
CA GLY A 37 4.66 -8.32 9.34
C GLY A 37 3.95 -8.64 8.02
N ALA A 38 2.75 -8.12 7.75
CA ALA A 38 2.10 -8.32 6.44
C ALA A 38 2.92 -7.71 5.28
N LEU A 39 3.75 -6.72 5.56
CA LEU A 39 4.71 -6.15 4.60
C LEU A 39 6.03 -6.91 4.51
N ASP A 40 6.36 -7.77 5.49
CA ASP A 40 7.60 -8.54 5.50
C ASP A 40 7.63 -9.57 4.37
N ALA A 41 6.46 -10.08 3.98
CA ALA A 41 6.28 -10.94 2.81
C ALA A 41 6.53 -10.23 1.46
N LEU A 42 6.75 -8.92 1.45
CA LEU A 42 6.95 -8.15 0.23
C LEU A 42 8.44 -7.90 -0.02
N PRO A 43 8.90 -8.04 -1.28
CA PRO A 43 10.25 -7.66 -1.62
C PRO A 43 10.46 -6.16 -1.39
N ALA A 44 11.37 -5.82 -0.46
CA ALA A 44 11.66 -4.45 -0.05
C ALA A 44 11.95 -3.54 -1.25
N GLU A 45 12.70 -4.03 -2.24
CA GLU A 45 13.08 -3.31 -3.47
C GLU A 45 11.90 -2.70 -4.25
N GLN A 46 10.72 -3.31 -4.15
CA GLN A 46 9.51 -2.89 -4.88
C GLN A 46 8.69 -1.87 -4.08
N PHE A 47 8.76 -1.97 -2.75
CA PHE A 47 7.98 -1.16 -1.81
C PHE A 47 8.70 0.10 -1.38
N ASP A 48 10.03 0.07 -1.38
CA ASP A 48 10.89 1.20 -0.98
C ASP A 48 10.63 2.44 -1.85
N ARG A 49 10.06 2.25 -3.04
CA ARG A 49 9.92 3.30 -4.05
C ARG A 49 8.47 3.70 -4.36
N THR A 50 7.47 2.89 -3.98
CA THR A 50 6.07 3.12 -4.39
C THR A 50 5.03 2.50 -3.46
N CYS A 51 3.97 3.23 -3.13
CA CYS A 51 2.89 2.72 -2.27
C CYS A 51 1.97 1.72 -3.00
N LEU A 52 1.42 0.74 -2.27
CA LEU A 52 0.35 -0.13 -2.78
C LEU A 52 -0.99 0.59 -2.90
N CYS A 53 -1.86 0.05 -3.75
CA CYS A 53 -3.28 0.40 -3.75
C CYS A 53 -4.05 -0.32 -2.63
N PRO A 54 -5.26 0.17 -2.28
CA PRO A 54 -6.09 -0.41 -1.22
C PRO A 54 -6.40 -1.88 -1.42
N ASP A 55 -6.60 -2.28 -2.68
CA ASP A 55 -6.92 -3.65 -3.07
C ASP A 55 -5.76 -4.60 -2.78
N CYS A 56 -4.53 -4.21 -3.16
CA CYS A 56 -3.34 -4.98 -2.89
C CYS A 56 -2.96 -4.98 -1.41
N LEU A 57 -3.17 -3.87 -0.70
CA LEU A 57 -2.92 -3.81 0.74
C LEU A 57 -3.90 -4.70 1.51
N ARG A 58 -5.19 -4.69 1.13
CA ARG A 58 -6.22 -5.54 1.72
C ARG A 58 -5.97 -7.03 1.42
N ALA A 59 -5.48 -7.36 0.22
CA ALA A 59 -5.09 -8.72 -0.10
C ALA A 59 -4.00 -9.26 0.84
N LEU A 60 -3.06 -8.40 1.26
CA LEU A 60 -2.01 -8.73 2.23
C LEU A 60 -2.55 -8.83 3.66
N ALA A 61 -3.42 -7.89 4.05
CA ALA A 61 -4.06 -7.92 5.36
C ALA A 61 -4.92 -9.19 5.57
N GLY A 62 -5.53 -9.71 4.50
CA GLY A 62 -6.33 -10.94 4.53
C GLY A 62 -5.52 -12.24 4.42
N THR A 63 -4.18 -12.19 4.25
CA THR A 63 -3.34 -13.40 4.18
C THR A 63 -2.72 -13.79 5.52
N GLY A 64 -3.07 -13.10 6.61
CA GLY A 64 -2.79 -13.59 7.97
C GLY A 64 -3.78 -14.68 8.34
N GLU A 65 -3.56 -15.92 7.90
CA GLU A 65 -4.11 -17.07 8.62
C GLU A 65 -3.42 -17.11 10.00
N PRO A 66 -4.16 -17.01 11.12
CA PRO A 66 -3.65 -17.45 12.40
C PRO A 66 -3.62 -18.98 12.35
N GLY A 67 -2.41 -19.55 12.24
CA GLY A 67 -2.17 -20.95 12.59
C GLY A 67 -2.44 -21.20 14.06
#